data_AF-A0A0L0ND52-F1
#
_entry.id   AF-A0A0L0ND52-F1
#
_cell.length_a   1.000
_cell.length_b   1.000
_cell.length_c   1.000
_cell.angle_alpha   90.00
_cell.angle_beta   90.00
_cell.angle_gamma   90.00
#
_symmetry.space_group_name_H-M   'P 1'
#
loop_
_entity.id
_entity.type
_entity.pdbx_description
1 polymer ?
#
loop_
_entity_poly.entity_id
_entity_poly.type
_entity_poly.pdbx_seq_one_letter_code
_entity_poly.pdbx_strand_id
1 'polypeptide(L)'
;MTRSVALRLLRSSKRWTAATRQENSPSASEHTRRALSSRPNSAEPTQDGAVHEETEVLIIGSGAGALTAALGAKARGLCVIVVEKERTFRGASATSAGGLWIPCNPGSKAAGVVDSKLDALRYCEQAVGNAGPASSPARREAFLNNGPRMIEFFSS
;
A
#
# COMPACT_ATOMS: atom_id res chain seq x y z
N MET A 1 24.94 -13.33 -3.77
CA MET A 1 25.10 -11.95 -4.25
C MET A 1 23.93 -11.12 -3.75
N THR A 2 24.10 -10.42 -2.63
CA THR A 2 23.04 -9.71 -1.91
C THR A 2 22.95 -8.28 -2.45
N ARG A 3 21.90 -7.96 -3.22
CA ARG A 3 21.67 -6.58 -3.68
C ARG A 3 21.06 -5.77 -2.54
N SER A 4 21.80 -4.76 -2.10
CA SER A 4 21.44 -3.82 -1.04
C SER A 4 20.18 -3.03 -1.41
N VAL A 5 19.22 -2.96 -0.49
CA VAL A 5 18.02 -2.11 -0.57
C VAL A 5 18.42 -0.71 -0.14
N ALA A 6 18.53 0.22 -1.10
CA ALA A 6 18.74 1.63 -0.79
C ALA A 6 17.36 2.29 -0.55
N LEU A 7 17.05 2.57 0.72
CA LEU A 7 15.90 3.37 1.09
C LEU A 7 16.31 4.84 1.17
N ARG A 8 15.74 5.69 0.30
CA ARG A 8 16.09 7.12 0.26
C ARG A 8 14.97 7.93 0.91
N LEU A 9 15.29 8.57 2.04
CA LEU A 9 14.38 9.49 2.73
C LEU A 9 14.52 10.90 2.13
N LEU A 10 13.56 11.32 1.31
CA LEU A 10 13.45 12.73 0.90
C LEU A 10 12.71 13.55 1.95
N ARG A 11 13.25 14.72 2.30
CA ARG A 11 12.58 15.71 3.15
C ARG A 11 11.99 16.82 2.31
N SER A 12 10.75 17.19 2.58
CA SER A 12 10.20 18.48 2.16
C SER A 12 9.30 19.05 3.25
N SER A 13 9.62 20.24 3.72
CA SER A 13 8.85 21.03 4.68
C SER A 13 8.04 22.09 3.92
N LYS A 14 6.95 21.71 3.25
CA LYS A 14 5.98 22.66 2.71
C LYS A 14 4.55 22.15 2.92
N ARG A 15 3.68 22.99 3.49
CA ARG A 15 2.23 22.77 3.60
C ARG A 15 1.60 23.01 2.22
N TRP A 16 0.71 22.12 1.79
CA TRP A 16 -0.01 22.22 0.51
C TRP A 16 -1.49 22.51 0.71
N THR A 17 -2.04 23.44 -0.07
CA THR A 17 -3.47 23.63 -0.33
C THR A 17 -3.80 23.00 -1.68
N ALA A 18 -4.90 22.23 -1.74
CA ALA A 18 -5.26 21.45 -2.92
C ALA A 18 -6.01 22.29 -3.96
N ALA A 19 -5.60 22.20 -5.23
CA ALA A 19 -6.40 22.59 -6.39
C ALA A 19 -6.57 21.37 -7.29
N THR A 20 -7.82 20.97 -7.53
CA THR A 20 -8.19 19.84 -8.39
C THR A 20 -8.12 20.24 -9.87
N ARG A 21 -7.36 19.49 -10.66
CA ARG A 21 -7.44 19.51 -12.13
C ARG A 21 -7.85 18.11 -12.61
N GLN A 22 -8.79 18.07 -13.54
CA GLN A 22 -9.40 16.87 -14.08
C GLN A 22 -8.69 16.48 -15.38
N GLU A 23 -8.27 15.22 -15.52
CA GLU A 23 -7.63 14.70 -16.74
C GLU A 23 -8.27 13.38 -17.19
N ASN A 24 -8.61 13.31 -18.48
CA ASN A 24 -8.88 12.09 -19.23
C ASN A 24 -7.57 11.61 -19.87
N SER A 25 -7.24 10.31 -19.84
CA SER A 25 -6.18 9.73 -20.69
C SER A 25 -6.34 8.21 -20.92
N PRO A 26 -5.99 7.69 -22.12
CA PRO A 26 -5.98 6.26 -22.47
C PRO A 26 -4.67 5.52 -22.09
N SER A 27 -4.65 4.19 -22.24
CA SER A 27 -3.80 3.22 -21.52
C SER A 27 -2.28 3.24 -21.79
N ALA A 28 -1.50 3.05 -20.70
CA ALA A 28 -0.07 3.35 -20.59
C ALA A 28 0.87 2.11 -20.46
N SER A 29 0.95 1.23 -21.46
CA SER A 29 1.72 -0.03 -21.32
C SER A 29 3.07 -0.13 -22.04
N GLU A 30 3.40 0.71 -23.04
CA GLU A 30 4.65 0.51 -23.82
C GLU A 30 5.68 1.64 -23.73
N HIS A 31 5.27 2.90 -23.47
CA HIS A 31 6.21 4.03 -23.45
C HIS A 31 7.16 4.03 -22.23
N THR A 32 6.71 3.48 -21.09
CA THR A 32 7.44 3.58 -19.81
C THR A 32 8.69 2.71 -19.77
N ARG A 33 8.72 1.56 -20.47
CA ARG A 33 9.88 0.65 -20.45
C ARG A 33 11.10 1.18 -21.20
N ARG A 34 10.90 1.97 -22.25
CA ARG A 34 12.00 2.43 -23.11
C ARG A 34 12.73 3.64 -22.53
N ALA A 35 12.04 4.46 -21.72
CA ALA A 35 12.60 5.66 -21.12
C ALA A 35 13.63 5.39 -19.99
N LEU A 36 13.60 4.20 -19.36
CA LEU A 36 14.42 3.87 -18.19
C LEU A 36 15.85 3.39 -18.52
N SER A 37 16.18 3.08 -19.78
CA SER A 37 17.44 2.39 -20.13
C SER A 37 18.60 3.26 -20.64
N SER A 38 18.37 4.54 -20.91
CA SER A 38 19.44 5.38 -21.48
C SER A 38 19.26 6.86 -21.12
N ARG A 39 20.12 7.40 -20.25
CA ARG A 39 20.60 8.78 -20.35
C ARG A 39 21.81 9.05 -19.42
N PRO A 40 22.84 9.76 -19.93
CA PRO A 40 23.98 10.20 -19.14
C PRO A 40 23.65 11.45 -18.32
N ASN A 41 24.36 11.60 -17.20
CA ASN A 41 24.22 12.65 -16.21
C ASN A 41 24.94 13.94 -16.67
N SER A 42 24.23 15.06 -16.80
CA SER A 42 24.81 16.41 -16.79
C SER A 42 23.76 17.47 -16.41
N ALA A 43 24.06 18.19 -15.33
CA ALA A 43 23.33 19.29 -14.65
C ALA A 43 22.95 20.47 -15.58
N GLU A 44 22.01 21.40 -15.29
CA GLU A 44 21.00 21.63 -14.25
C GLU A 44 20.01 22.67 -14.83
N PRO A 45 18.71 22.63 -14.50
CA PRO A 45 17.92 23.86 -14.48
C PRO A 45 17.23 24.06 -13.12
N THR A 46 17.37 25.24 -12.53
CA THR A 46 16.50 25.71 -11.42
C THR A 46 15.05 25.75 -11.91
N GLN A 47 14.21 24.80 -11.46
CA GLN A 47 12.82 24.69 -11.90
C GLN A 47 11.89 24.36 -10.73
N ASP A 48 11.16 25.36 -10.25
CA ASP A 48 9.90 25.15 -9.51
C ASP A 48 8.96 24.38 -10.44
N GLY A 49 8.87 23.06 -10.24
CA GLY A 49 8.09 22.13 -11.07
C GLY A 49 8.87 20.94 -11.64
N ALA A 50 10.19 20.83 -11.41
CA ALA A 50 10.93 19.63 -11.82
C ALA A 50 10.49 18.40 -11.00
N VAL A 51 10.17 17.30 -11.70
CA VAL A 51 9.91 16.01 -11.06
C VAL A 51 11.20 15.50 -10.43
N HIS A 52 11.22 15.37 -9.10
CA HIS A 52 12.41 14.93 -8.38
C HIS A 52 12.68 13.44 -8.52
N GLU A 53 11.62 12.61 -8.49
CA GLU A 53 11.70 11.15 -8.67
C GLU A 53 10.41 10.63 -9.34
N GLU A 54 10.54 9.60 -10.17
CA GLU A 54 9.44 8.95 -10.91
C GLU A 54 9.27 7.50 -10.47
N THR A 55 8.02 7.03 -10.40
CA THR A 55 7.69 5.66 -10.02
C THR A 55 6.35 5.22 -10.61
N GLU A 56 6.11 3.90 -10.65
CA GLU A 56 4.83 3.35 -11.08
C GLU A 56 3.80 3.36 -9.94
N VAL A 57 4.26 3.24 -8.69
CA VAL A 57 3.42 3.27 -7.50
C VAL A 57 4.04 4.15 -6.43
N LEU A 58 3.39 5.27 -6.14
CA LEU A 58 3.72 6.13 -5.01
C LEU A 58 2.83 5.81 -3.81
N ILE A 59 3.43 5.49 -2.68
CA ILE A 59 2.73 5.14 -1.44
C ILE A 59 3.06 6.20 -0.38
N ILE A 60 2.02 6.75 0.23
CA ILE A 60 2.15 7.79 1.26
C ILE A 60 1.87 7.16 2.62
N GLY A 61 2.84 7.27 3.53
CA GLY A 61 2.87 6.66 4.84
C GLY A 61 3.63 5.34 4.88
N SER A 62 4.12 4.98 6.06
CA SER A 62 4.86 3.74 6.33
C SER A 62 4.21 2.84 7.40
N GLY A 63 2.90 3.00 7.61
CA GLY A 63 2.12 2.11 8.46
C GLY A 63 1.93 0.71 7.85
N ALA A 64 1.34 -0.20 8.62
CA ALA A 64 1.18 -1.60 8.21
C ALA A 64 0.50 -1.74 6.84
N GLY A 65 -0.64 -1.06 6.63
CA GLY A 65 -1.35 -1.11 5.34
C GLY A 65 -0.51 -0.57 4.17
N ALA A 66 0.30 0.48 4.39
CA ALA A 66 1.14 1.06 3.36
C ALA A 66 2.30 0.13 2.98
N LEU A 67 2.95 -0.49 3.96
CA LEU A 67 4.01 -1.46 3.72
C LEU A 67 3.48 -2.76 3.10
N THR A 68 2.27 -3.20 3.49
CA THR A 68 1.56 -4.30 2.82
C THR A 68 1.31 -4.00 1.35
N ALA A 69 0.82 -2.80 1.03
CA ALA A 69 0.61 -2.36 -0.35
C ALA A 69 1.92 -2.28 -1.13
N ALA A 70 2.99 -1.76 -0.50
CA ALA A 70 4.32 -1.68 -1.10
C ALA A 70 4.85 -3.06 -1.47
N LEU A 71 4.75 -4.02 -0.55
CA LEU A 71 5.18 -5.39 -0.80
C LEU A 71 4.36 -6.03 -1.92
N GLY A 72 3.04 -5.85 -1.92
CA GLY A 72 2.16 -6.35 -2.99
C GLY A 72 2.50 -5.77 -4.37
N ALA A 73 2.85 -4.48 -4.45
CA ALA A 73 3.29 -3.84 -5.69
C ALA A 73 4.68 -4.32 -6.13
N LYS A 74 5.64 -4.43 -5.20
CA LYS A 74 6.98 -4.97 -5.49
C LYS A 74 6.93 -6.42 -5.97
N ALA A 75 6.08 -7.26 -5.38
CA ALA A 75 5.89 -8.65 -5.81
C ALA A 75 5.36 -8.77 -7.24
N ARG A 76 4.74 -7.72 -7.78
CA ARG A 76 4.30 -7.62 -9.19
C ARG A 76 5.36 -7.01 -10.11
N GLY A 77 6.57 -6.78 -9.62
CA GLY A 77 7.69 -6.24 -10.39
C GLY A 77 7.67 -4.73 -10.56
N LEU A 78 6.76 -4.01 -9.89
CA LEU A 78 6.61 -2.57 -10.06
C LEU A 78 7.73 -1.78 -9.35
N CYS A 79 8.08 -0.63 -9.92
CA CYS A 79 8.84 0.40 -9.21
C CYS A 79 7.91 1.05 -8.17
N VAL A 80 8.38 1.12 -6.91
CA VAL A 80 7.58 1.64 -5.79
C VAL A 80 8.42 2.62 -5.00
N ILE A 81 7.85 3.79 -4.71
CA ILE A 81 8.39 4.75 -3.74
C ILE A 81 7.42 4.82 -2.55
N VAL A 82 7.95 4.67 -1.34
CA VAL A 82 7.21 4.88 -0.10
C VAL A 82 7.71 6.15 0.56
N VAL A 83 6.81 7.07 0.92
CA VAL A 83 7.16 8.35 1.54
C VAL A 83 6.60 8.38 2.96
N GLU A 84 7.45 8.67 3.94
CA GLU A 84 7.05 8.85 5.33
C GLU A 84 7.43 10.25 5.80
N LYS A 85 6.53 10.90 6.54
CA LYS A 85 6.76 12.22 7.10
C LYS A 85 7.79 12.16 8.23
N GLU A 86 7.66 11.14 9.08
CA GLU A 86 8.51 10.98 10.26
C GLU A 86 9.89 10.40 9.93
N ARG A 87 10.83 10.51 10.88
CA ARG A 87 12.19 9.97 10.72
C ARG A 87 12.27 8.44 10.79
N THR A 88 11.20 7.77 11.22
CA THR A 88 11.17 6.32 11.45
C THR A 88 9.92 5.70 10.83
N PHE A 89 10.05 4.49 10.29
CA PHE A 89 8.91 3.73 9.74
C PHE A 89 8.05 3.18 10.86
N ARG A 90 6.89 3.77 11.11
CA ARG A 90 6.10 3.38 12.28
C ARG A 90 4.61 3.67 12.12
N GLY A 91 4.26 4.94 11.89
CA GLY A 91 2.87 5.41 12.04
C GLY A 91 2.25 4.97 13.37
N ALA A 92 0.91 4.98 13.46
CA ALA A 92 0.19 4.40 14.60
C ALA A 92 0.28 2.86 14.64
N SER A 93 0.67 2.22 13.54
CA SER A 93 0.82 0.76 13.48
C SER A 93 1.94 0.24 14.38
N ALA A 94 3.04 0.98 14.55
CA ALA A 94 4.14 0.56 15.43
C ALA A 94 3.81 0.64 16.92
N THR A 95 2.78 1.38 17.31
CA THR A 95 2.26 1.40 18.68
C THR A 95 1.19 0.35 18.92
N SER A 96 0.70 -0.31 17.87
CA SER A 96 -0.22 -1.43 18.02
C SER A 96 0.52 -2.65 18.57
N ALA A 97 -0.21 -3.52 19.28
CA ALA A 97 0.33 -4.83 19.69
C ALA A 97 0.54 -5.80 18.51
N GLY A 98 0.31 -5.36 17.26
CA GLY A 98 0.45 -6.17 16.06
C GLY A 98 -0.69 -7.17 15.83
N GLY A 99 -1.76 -7.13 16.64
CA GLY A 99 -2.93 -7.98 16.46
C GLY A 99 -3.70 -7.64 15.18
N LEU A 100 -3.90 -8.65 14.32
CA LEU A 100 -4.71 -8.54 13.11
C LEU A 100 -5.94 -9.45 13.24
N TRP A 101 -7.13 -8.88 13.04
CA TRP A 101 -8.36 -9.66 12.98
C TRP A 101 -8.60 -10.12 11.55
N ILE A 102 -8.18 -11.34 11.23
CA ILE A 102 -8.33 -11.95 9.90
C ILE A 102 -8.99 -13.32 10.05
N PRO A 103 -10.33 -13.41 9.95
CA PRO A 103 -11.04 -14.69 9.98
C PRO A 103 -10.59 -15.62 8.87
N CYS A 104 -10.67 -16.93 9.08
CA CYS A 104 -10.35 -17.98 8.12
C CYS A 104 -8.91 -17.95 7.57
N ASN A 105 -7.96 -17.35 8.30
CA ASN A 105 -6.56 -17.30 7.91
C ASN A 105 -5.86 -18.67 8.04
N PRO A 106 -4.77 -18.92 7.28
CA PRO A 106 -4.07 -20.21 7.31
C PRO A 106 -3.55 -20.63 8.69
N GLY A 107 -3.07 -19.68 9.50
CA GLY A 107 -2.55 -19.97 10.85
C GLY A 107 -3.65 -20.45 11.81
N SER A 108 -4.80 -19.76 11.83
CA SER A 108 -5.96 -20.20 12.61
C SER A 108 -6.45 -21.58 12.20
N LYS A 109 -6.49 -21.88 10.89
CA LYS A 109 -6.85 -23.21 10.39
C LYS A 109 -5.86 -24.28 10.84
N ALA A 110 -4.56 -24.01 10.75
CA ALA A 110 -3.52 -24.92 11.21
C ALA A 110 -3.59 -25.18 12.72
N ALA A 111 -4.04 -24.19 13.50
CA ALA A 111 -4.30 -24.31 14.94
C ALA A 111 -5.64 -25.02 15.28
N GLY A 112 -6.40 -25.48 14.29
CA GLY A 112 -7.67 -26.18 14.51
C GLY A 112 -8.85 -25.27 14.88
N VAL A 113 -8.72 -23.95 14.68
CA VAL A 113 -9.83 -23.01 14.90
C VAL A 113 -10.90 -23.25 13.85
N VAL A 114 -12.14 -23.46 14.29
CA VAL A 114 -13.31 -23.59 13.42
C VAL A 114 -13.98 -22.23 13.30
N ASP A 115 -13.81 -21.59 12.13
CA ASP A 115 -14.49 -20.34 11.78
C ASP A 115 -15.00 -20.37 10.33
N SER A 116 -15.82 -19.39 9.97
CA SER A 116 -16.36 -19.26 8.62
C SER A 116 -16.48 -17.80 8.19
N LYS A 117 -16.41 -17.56 6.87
CA LYS A 117 -16.67 -16.23 6.29
C LYS A 117 -18.08 -15.75 6.63
N LEU A 118 -19.06 -16.65 6.65
CA LEU A 118 -20.45 -16.29 6.93
C LEU A 118 -20.61 -15.80 8.38
N ASP A 119 -19.98 -16.47 9.34
CA ASP A 119 -20.02 -16.05 10.74
C ASP A 119 -19.24 -14.76 10.95
N ALA A 120 -18.12 -14.57 10.24
CA ALA A 120 -17.41 -13.29 10.24
C ALA A 120 -18.24 -12.13 9.65
N LEU A 121 -18.99 -12.36 8.58
CA LEU A 121 -19.92 -11.36 8.02
C LEU A 121 -21.01 -11.01 9.02
N ARG A 122 -21.65 -12.00 9.64
CA ARG A 122 -22.66 -11.80 10.69
C ARG A 122 -22.08 -11.01 11.87
N TYR A 123 -20.85 -11.32 12.28
CA TYR A 123 -20.16 -10.57 13.32
C TYR A 123 -19.96 -9.10 12.92
N CYS A 124 -19.50 -8.81 11.70
CA CYS A 124 -19.38 -7.44 11.22
C CYS A 124 -20.73 -6.71 11.19
N GLU A 125 -21.81 -7.39 10.78
CA GLU A 125 -23.16 -6.83 10.77
C GLU A 125 -23.64 -6.47 12.18
N GLN A 126 -23.44 -7.35 13.15
CA GLN A 126 -23.87 -7.13 14.53
C GLN A 126 -23.02 -6.10 15.26
N ALA A 127 -21.69 -6.16 15.11
CA ALA A 127 -20.77 -5.30 15.85
C ALA A 127 -20.69 -3.87 15.30
N VAL A 128 -20.81 -3.70 13.98
CA VAL A 128 -20.67 -2.40 13.31
C VAL A 128 -22.02 -1.80 12.93
N GLY A 129 -23.04 -2.64 12.68
CA GLY A 129 -24.35 -2.18 12.22
C GLY A 129 -24.27 -1.47 10.87
N ASN A 130 -25.08 -0.41 10.69
CA ASN A 130 -24.99 0.45 9.50
C ASN A 130 -24.01 1.61 9.77
N ALA A 131 -22.81 1.53 9.20
CA ALA A 131 -21.81 2.60 9.26
C ALA A 131 -21.63 3.33 7.92
N GLY A 132 -22.65 3.30 7.06
CA GLY A 132 -22.64 3.96 5.76
C GLY A 132 -21.53 3.44 4.82
N PRO A 133 -21.03 4.28 3.90
CA PRO A 133 -20.07 3.86 2.87
C PRO A 133 -18.75 3.31 3.40
N ALA A 134 -18.36 3.68 4.63
CA ALA A 134 -17.11 3.23 5.25
C ALA A 134 -17.10 1.71 5.54
N SER A 135 -18.28 1.13 5.81
CA SER A 135 -18.46 -0.30 6.08
C SER A 135 -19.59 -0.89 5.24
N SER A 136 -19.59 -0.59 3.93
CA SER A 136 -20.57 -1.15 3.01
C SER A 136 -20.44 -2.68 2.92
N PRO A 137 -21.52 -3.41 2.54
CA PRO A 137 -21.45 -4.87 2.33
C PRO A 137 -20.30 -5.29 1.42
N ALA A 138 -20.11 -4.57 0.29
CA ALA A 138 -19.02 -4.84 -0.64
C ALA A 138 -17.62 -4.69 -0.01
N ARG A 139 -17.42 -3.70 0.87
CA ARG A 139 -16.14 -3.53 1.58
C ARG A 139 -15.90 -4.62 2.61
N ARG A 140 -16.94 -5.04 3.33
CA ARG A 140 -16.86 -6.17 4.29
C ARG A 140 -16.51 -7.47 3.57
N GLU A 141 -17.18 -7.76 2.46
CA GLU A 141 -16.87 -8.92 1.64
C GLU A 141 -15.44 -8.86 1.09
N ALA A 142 -15.02 -7.71 0.54
CA ALA A 142 -13.67 -7.54 0.03
C ALA A 142 -12.62 -7.76 1.13
N PHE A 143 -12.85 -7.22 2.33
CA PHE A 143 -11.97 -7.43 3.48
C PHE A 143 -11.85 -8.91 3.85
N LEU A 144 -12.99 -9.61 4.01
CA LEU A 144 -13.01 -11.01 4.42
C LEU A 144 -12.50 -11.97 3.33
N ASN A 145 -12.66 -11.62 2.05
CA ASN A 145 -12.11 -12.40 0.95
C ASN A 145 -10.59 -12.27 0.83
N ASN A 146 -10.05 -11.06 1.04
CA ASN A 146 -8.64 -10.77 0.80
C ASN A 146 -7.76 -10.91 2.04
N GLY A 147 -8.32 -10.83 3.24
CA GLY A 147 -7.58 -10.98 4.50
C GLY A 147 -6.76 -12.29 4.55
N PRO A 148 -7.39 -13.47 4.42
CA PRO A 148 -6.66 -14.75 4.42
C PRO A 148 -5.59 -14.85 3.34
N ARG A 149 -5.88 -14.33 2.13
CA ARG A 149 -4.93 -14.32 1.00
C ARG A 149 -3.72 -13.45 1.27
N MET A 150 -3.90 -12.34 1.98
CA MET A 150 -2.81 -11.47 2.41
C MET A 150 -1.90 -12.16 3.43
N ILE A 151 -2.47 -12.91 4.38
CA ILE A 151 -1.67 -13.70 5.34
C ILE A 151 -0.90 -14.81 4.63
N GLU A 152 -1.54 -15.50 3.69
CA GLU A 152 -0.89 -16.52 2.86
C GLU A 152 0.28 -15.94 2.05
N PHE A 153 0.09 -14.76 1.44
CA PHE A 153 1.14 -14.03 0.72
C PHE A 153 2.34 -13.65 1.59
N PHE A 154 2.15 -13.38 2.88
CA PHE A 154 3.27 -13.09 3.79
C PHE A 154 4.01 -14.34 4.29
N SER A 155 3.41 -15.51 4.11
CA SER A 155 3.96 -16.78 4.57
C SER A 155 4.65 -17.56 3.46
N SER A 156 4.64 -17.04 2.22
CA SER A 156 5.22 -17.65 1.02
C SER A 156 6.67 -17.27 0.76
#